data_AF-A0A8U0HWJ6-F1
#
_entry.id   AF-A0A8U0HWJ6-F1
#
_cell.length_a   1.000
_cell.length_b   1.000
_cell.length_c   1.000
_cell.angle_alpha   90.00
_cell.angle_beta   90.00
_cell.angle_gamma   90.00
#
_symmetry.space_group_name_H-M   'P 1'
#
loop_
_entity.id
_entity.type
_entity.pdbx_description
1 polymer ?
#
loop_
_entity_poly.entity_id
_entity_poly.type
_entity_poly.pdbx_seq_one_letter_code
_entity_poly.pdbx_strand_id
1 'polypeptide(L)'
;MTREPPATNEGWYALHDFRTIDWDAWRDAPEREREAALDAGVSFLRDRVDVTDAEDGSSAVFSMLGHKADLLVIHFRPTMADLDTAERAFEETAFAEYTDQTNSYVSVTEVGGYTNEEMTKEPSEIEDTGLARYAESKLYPEIPDSEFVCFYPMDKRRAPGENWYDLPFDERADMMDTHGEIGKTYAGQVSQVITGSIGFDDYEWGVDLFSNDATNIKDLLYELRFDESSSKYAEFGPFYFGRQFPPEDLPAFMAGEAVPAEEDDGASGHPHGEGDHAHGEGGHHGESESHHGHGGGEGGHHHGESGGDRDSDDDAGSIRGELEDLDIYAGQPHGEDVYAMVLYSEADPDELFEEVDGLRGNFDHYDTHVKTAVYEASGRDRSAVVSIWETQSAADTAGGFLADLPGIVARAGEESGFGTMGMFYTVKPEHREDFVEKFETVGGLLADMDGHLETDLLANREDENDMFIASQWESKDDAMSFFRSDAFSDTVDWGRDVLADRPRHVFLA
;
A
#
# COMPACT_ATOMS: atom_id res chain seq x y z
N MET A 1 -41.78 -20.76 13.78
CA MET A 1 -40.91 -21.09 12.64
C MET A 1 -39.50 -21.12 13.18
N THR A 2 -38.70 -22.12 12.82
CA THR A 2 -37.26 -22.10 13.08
C THR A 2 -36.71 -20.93 12.26
N ARG A 3 -36.00 -20.00 12.90
CA ARG A 3 -35.31 -18.93 12.16
C ARG A 3 -33.96 -19.49 11.71
N GLU A 4 -33.64 -19.30 10.44
CA GLU A 4 -32.37 -19.71 9.85
C GLU A 4 -31.35 -18.60 10.11
N PRO A 5 -30.16 -18.93 10.66
CA PRO A 5 -29.09 -17.95 10.80
C PRO A 5 -28.63 -17.50 9.40
N PRO A 6 -28.18 -16.24 9.24
CA PRO A 6 -27.54 -15.82 8.00
C PRO A 6 -26.30 -16.68 7.74
N ALA A 7 -25.98 -16.93 6.47
CA ALA A 7 -24.71 -17.52 6.09
C ALA A 7 -23.59 -16.49 6.27
N THR A 8 -22.42 -16.99 6.61
CA THR A 8 -21.16 -16.26 6.75
C THR A 8 -20.08 -17.02 6.01
N ASN A 9 -19.08 -16.30 5.52
CA ASN A 9 -17.80 -16.87 5.11
C ASN A 9 -16.70 -16.23 5.96
N GLU A 10 -15.73 -17.04 6.37
CA GLU A 10 -14.68 -16.67 7.30
C GLU A 10 -13.30 -16.78 6.66
N GLY A 11 -12.44 -15.79 6.89
CA GLY A 11 -11.08 -15.76 6.38
C GLY A 11 -10.04 -15.95 7.48
N TRP A 12 -9.07 -15.02 7.56
CA TRP A 12 -8.04 -15.03 8.58
C TRP A 12 -8.56 -14.78 10.00
N TYR A 13 -7.94 -15.46 10.96
CA TYR A 13 -8.12 -15.18 12.37
C TYR A 13 -7.43 -13.87 12.73
N ALA A 14 -8.00 -13.13 13.67
CA ALA A 14 -7.49 -11.84 14.12
C ALA A 14 -7.21 -11.83 15.63
N LEU A 15 -6.10 -11.21 16.02
CA LEU A 15 -5.74 -10.88 17.40
C LEU A 15 -5.41 -9.39 17.51
N HIS A 16 -6.11 -8.71 18.40
CA HIS A 16 -5.73 -7.37 18.88
C HIS A 16 -5.06 -7.51 20.24
N ASP A 17 -3.76 -7.24 20.35
CA ASP A 17 -3.00 -7.29 21.60
C ASP A 17 -2.74 -5.88 22.15
N PHE A 18 -3.42 -5.51 23.24
CA PHE A 18 -3.34 -4.17 23.84
C PHE A 18 -2.42 -4.15 25.05
N ARG A 19 -1.39 -3.32 25.02
CA ARG A 19 -0.39 -3.22 26.08
C ARG A 19 -0.23 -1.81 26.64
N THR A 20 0.07 -1.71 27.93
CA THR A 20 0.58 -0.49 28.56
C THR A 20 2.05 -0.61 28.86
N ILE A 21 2.76 0.51 28.87
CA ILE A 21 4.17 0.58 29.22
C ILE A 21 4.32 0.82 30.73
N ASP A 22 5.11 -0.01 31.41
CA ASP A 22 5.60 0.31 32.75
C ASP A 22 6.71 1.36 32.65
N TRP A 23 6.27 2.62 32.58
CA TRP A 23 7.15 3.77 32.45
C TRP A 23 8.11 3.95 33.63
N ASP A 24 7.77 3.45 34.82
CA ASP A 24 8.66 3.52 35.99
C ASP A 24 9.78 2.49 35.84
N ALA A 25 9.45 1.24 35.50
CA ALA A 25 10.43 0.21 35.20
C ALA A 25 11.34 0.62 34.03
N TRP A 26 10.76 1.16 32.95
CA TRP A 26 11.49 1.65 31.79
C TRP A 26 12.50 2.76 32.14
N ARG A 27 12.10 3.74 32.98
CA ARG A 27 13.00 4.84 33.38
C ARG A 27 14.10 4.39 34.34
N ASP A 28 13.81 3.42 35.19
CA ASP A 28 14.76 2.90 36.18
C ASP A 28 15.78 1.92 35.58
N ALA A 29 15.48 1.36 34.40
CA ALA A 29 16.35 0.43 33.68
C ALA A 29 17.66 1.10 33.19
N PRO A 30 18.81 0.40 33.28
CA PRO A 30 20.06 0.85 32.67
C PRO A 30 19.92 1.09 31.16
N GLU A 31 20.61 2.10 30.64
CA GLU A 31 20.60 2.45 29.20
C GLU A 31 20.86 1.24 28.29
N ARG A 32 21.85 0.40 28.63
CA ARG A 32 22.16 -0.82 27.88
C ARG A 32 21.02 -1.84 27.85
N GLU A 33 20.21 -1.92 28.91
CA GLU A 33 19.06 -2.83 28.97
C GLU A 33 17.90 -2.27 28.14
N ARG A 34 17.71 -0.95 28.16
CA ARG A 34 16.74 -0.25 27.30
C ARG A 34 17.08 -0.38 25.82
N GLU A 35 18.33 -0.18 25.43
CA GLU A 35 18.80 -0.38 24.05
C GLU A 35 18.56 -1.83 23.58
N ALA A 36 18.95 -2.82 24.40
CA ALA A 36 18.74 -4.23 24.05
C ALA A 36 17.24 -4.60 23.98
N ALA A 37 16.40 -4.00 24.82
CA ALA A 37 14.95 -4.17 24.78
C ALA A 37 14.34 -3.54 23.52
N LEU A 38 14.78 -2.34 23.12
CA LEU A 38 14.34 -1.72 21.87
C LEU A 38 14.77 -2.53 20.65
N ASP A 39 16.02 -2.96 20.58
CA ASP A 39 16.50 -3.80 19.48
C ASP A 39 15.68 -5.09 19.35
N ALA A 40 15.39 -5.76 20.48
CA ALA A 40 14.56 -6.95 20.53
C ALA A 40 13.10 -6.66 20.14
N GLY A 41 12.54 -5.54 20.60
CA GLY A 41 11.18 -5.12 20.29
C GLY A 41 11.01 -4.77 18.82
N VAL A 42 11.91 -3.96 18.25
CA VAL A 42 11.93 -3.60 16.82
C VAL A 42 12.06 -4.86 15.96
N SER A 43 13.01 -5.75 16.29
CA SER A 43 13.18 -7.00 15.56
C SER A 43 11.92 -7.85 15.60
N PHE A 44 11.30 -8.02 16.78
CA PHE A 44 10.07 -8.77 16.92
C PHE A 44 8.94 -8.17 16.08
N LEU A 45 8.70 -6.86 16.20
CA LEU A 45 7.61 -6.19 15.51
C LEU A 45 7.80 -6.23 13.99
N ARG A 46 9.02 -5.98 13.51
CA ARG A 46 9.36 -6.11 12.08
C ARG A 46 9.09 -7.51 11.57
N ASP A 47 9.57 -8.54 12.27
CA ASP A 47 9.35 -9.93 11.89
C ASP A 47 7.85 -10.28 11.75
N ARG A 48 6.95 -9.59 12.49
CA ARG A 48 5.49 -9.79 12.40
C ARG A 48 4.84 -8.97 11.30
N VAL A 49 5.28 -7.73 11.09
CA VAL A 49 4.83 -6.87 9.98
C VAL A 49 5.23 -7.51 8.65
N ASP A 50 6.45 -8.03 8.55
CA ASP A 50 6.97 -8.77 7.39
C ASP A 50 6.43 -10.23 7.31
N VAL A 51 5.55 -10.62 8.25
CA VAL A 51 4.86 -11.92 8.29
C VAL A 51 5.82 -13.12 8.20
N THR A 52 7.01 -13.01 8.79
CA THR A 52 8.01 -14.09 8.78
C THR A 52 7.63 -15.28 9.67
N ASP A 53 6.58 -15.13 10.49
CA ASP A 53 6.10 -16.10 11.46
C ASP A 53 5.01 -17.05 10.92
N ALA A 54 4.46 -16.79 9.74
CA ALA A 54 3.38 -17.57 9.14
C ALA A 54 3.55 -17.72 7.63
N GLU A 55 2.68 -18.50 6.98
CA GLU A 55 2.68 -18.63 5.51
C GLU A 55 2.12 -17.40 4.80
N ASP A 56 1.25 -16.66 5.48
CA ASP A 56 0.55 -15.48 4.99
C ASP A 56 -0.06 -14.72 6.19
N GLY A 57 -0.55 -13.51 5.95
CA GLY A 57 -1.17 -12.68 6.99
C GLY A 57 -0.89 -11.20 6.83
N SER A 58 -1.27 -10.43 7.85
CA SER A 58 -0.93 -9.02 7.95
C SER A 58 -0.74 -8.62 9.41
N SER A 59 0.13 -7.65 9.68
CA SER A 59 0.28 -7.07 11.02
C SER A 59 0.66 -5.61 10.97
N ALA A 60 0.23 -4.86 11.99
CA ALA A 60 0.57 -3.46 12.14
C ALA A 60 0.64 -3.08 13.62
N VAL A 61 1.39 -2.02 13.89
CA VAL A 61 1.69 -1.52 15.23
C VAL A 61 1.13 -0.11 15.38
N PHE A 62 0.48 0.15 16.52
CA PHE A 62 -0.20 1.41 16.77
C PHE A 62 0.14 1.97 18.15
N SER A 63 0.40 3.27 18.21
CA SER A 63 0.48 4.04 19.45
C SER A 63 -0.94 4.41 19.88
N MET A 64 -1.33 3.98 21.07
CA MET A 64 -2.69 4.12 21.56
C MET A 64 -2.88 5.43 22.33
N LEU A 65 -3.97 6.15 22.05
CA LEU A 65 -4.29 7.40 22.73
C LEU A 65 -5.20 7.16 23.93
N GLY A 66 -4.83 7.75 25.07
CA GLY A 66 -5.57 7.68 26.33
C GLY A 66 -4.89 6.78 27.35
N HIS A 67 -5.66 6.18 28.26
CA HIS A 67 -5.14 5.39 29.38
C HIS A 67 -5.49 3.90 29.28
N LYS A 68 -6.15 3.49 28.20
CA LYS A 68 -6.66 2.11 28.06
C LYS A 68 -5.58 1.14 27.59
N ALA A 69 -4.62 1.65 26.82
CA ALA A 69 -3.43 1.01 26.30
C ALA A 69 -2.48 2.13 25.84
N ASP A 70 -1.20 1.80 25.71
CA ASP A 70 -0.17 2.66 25.11
C ASP A 70 0.28 2.10 23.74
N LEU A 71 0.23 0.78 23.57
CA LEU A 71 0.61 0.06 22.35
C LEU A 71 -0.51 -0.92 21.95
N LEU A 72 -0.76 -1.04 20.66
CA LEU A 72 -1.58 -2.10 20.07
C LEU A 72 -0.79 -2.77 18.96
N VAL A 73 -0.81 -4.10 18.95
CA VAL A 73 -0.40 -4.89 17.79
C VAL A 73 -1.61 -5.65 17.27
N ILE A 74 -1.91 -5.48 15.98
CA ILE A 74 -2.98 -6.24 15.31
C ILE A 74 -2.30 -7.32 14.45
N HIS A 75 -2.77 -8.56 14.57
CA HIS A 75 -2.34 -9.68 13.75
C HIS A 75 -3.55 -10.29 13.02
N PHE A 76 -3.45 -10.45 11.70
CA PHE A 76 -4.30 -11.34 10.91
C PHE A 76 -3.47 -12.54 10.45
N ARG A 77 -3.94 -13.77 10.70
CA ARG A 77 -3.23 -15.01 10.35
C ARG A 77 -4.16 -16.12 9.84
N PRO A 78 -3.68 -17.01 8.94
CA PRO A 78 -4.43 -18.16 8.44
C PRO A 78 -4.89 -19.13 9.53
N THR A 79 -4.14 -19.28 10.64
CA THR A 79 -4.49 -20.22 11.69
C THR A 79 -4.45 -19.60 13.10
N MET A 80 -5.34 -20.10 13.97
CA MET A 80 -5.30 -19.80 15.41
C MET A 80 -3.96 -20.18 16.07
N ALA A 81 -3.25 -21.17 15.54
CA ALA A 81 -1.95 -21.59 16.07
C ALA A 81 -0.86 -20.55 15.80
N ASP A 82 -0.95 -19.83 14.68
CA ASP A 82 -0.04 -18.73 14.35
C ASP A 82 -0.28 -17.55 15.29
N LEU A 83 -1.55 -17.18 15.55
CA LEU A 83 -1.88 -16.15 16.53
C LEU A 83 -1.40 -16.51 17.96
N ASP A 84 -1.68 -17.74 18.41
CA ASP A 84 -1.23 -18.24 19.71
C ASP A 84 0.30 -18.25 19.84
N THR A 85 1.02 -18.46 18.73
CA THR A 85 2.49 -18.40 18.71
C THR A 85 2.98 -16.94 18.71
N ALA A 86 2.37 -16.05 17.92
CA ALA A 86 2.71 -14.64 17.87
C ALA A 86 2.55 -13.96 19.23
N GLU A 87 1.42 -14.19 19.92
CA GLU A 87 1.15 -13.65 21.26
C GLU A 87 2.22 -14.08 22.27
N ARG A 88 2.49 -15.39 22.34
CA ARG A 88 3.44 -15.94 23.32
C ARG A 88 4.89 -15.57 23.00
N ALA A 89 5.23 -15.41 21.73
CA ALA A 89 6.57 -15.00 21.31
C ALA A 89 6.89 -13.57 21.74
N PHE A 90 5.90 -12.69 21.86
CA PHE A 90 6.11 -11.34 22.41
C PHE A 90 6.69 -11.42 23.83
N GLU A 91 6.14 -12.30 24.67
CA GLU A 91 6.56 -12.51 26.07
C GLU A 91 8.01 -13.00 26.22
N GLU A 92 8.61 -13.52 25.16
CA GLU A 92 10.02 -13.96 25.16
C GLU A 92 11.00 -12.81 24.86
N THR A 93 10.50 -11.63 24.47
CA THR A 93 11.33 -10.47 24.16
C THR A 93 11.77 -9.74 25.43
N ALA A 94 12.95 -9.10 25.37
CA ALA A 94 13.39 -8.20 26.45
C ALA A 94 12.50 -6.94 26.57
N PHE A 95 11.77 -6.58 25.49
CA PHE A 95 10.83 -5.47 25.51
C PHE A 95 9.60 -5.76 26.37
N ALA A 96 9.11 -7.01 26.36
CA ALA A 96 7.92 -7.41 27.10
C ALA A 96 8.04 -7.20 28.61
N GLU A 97 9.26 -7.21 29.18
CA GLU A 97 9.51 -6.91 30.59
C GLU A 97 9.04 -5.51 31.01
N TYR A 98 8.85 -4.60 30.06
CA TYR A 98 8.40 -3.22 30.27
C TYR A 98 6.95 -2.99 29.83
N THR A 99 6.22 -4.05 29.53
CA THR A 99 4.83 -3.96 29.07
C THR A 99 3.92 -4.84 29.91
N ASP A 100 2.68 -4.41 30.10
CA ASP A 100 1.61 -5.23 30.64
C ASP A 100 0.49 -5.37 29.61
N GLN A 101 0.04 -6.60 29.35
CA GLN A 101 -1.15 -6.84 28.52
C GLN A 101 -2.40 -6.39 29.31
N THR A 102 -3.07 -5.36 28.80
CA THR A 102 -4.23 -4.73 29.47
C THR A 102 -5.55 -5.25 28.95
N ASN A 103 -5.60 -5.63 27.68
CA ASN A 103 -6.74 -6.24 27.05
C ASN A 103 -6.29 -7.03 25.81
N SER A 104 -7.18 -7.86 25.28
CA SER A 104 -7.03 -8.46 23.96
C SER A 104 -8.39 -8.63 23.29
N TYR A 105 -8.39 -8.95 22.00
CA TYR A 105 -9.60 -9.36 21.29
C TYR A 105 -9.28 -10.43 20.26
N VAL A 106 -9.98 -11.57 20.30
CA VAL A 106 -9.78 -12.70 19.38
C VAL A 106 -11.02 -12.89 18.49
N SER A 107 -10.80 -12.89 17.18
CA SER A 107 -11.89 -12.92 16.21
C SER A 107 -11.47 -13.58 14.88
N VAL A 108 -12.35 -13.61 13.89
CA VAL A 108 -12.06 -14.08 12.52
C VAL A 108 -12.72 -13.13 11.52
N THR A 109 -12.03 -12.75 10.43
CA THR A 109 -12.61 -11.91 9.39
C THR A 109 -13.89 -12.55 8.86
N GLU A 110 -14.94 -11.76 8.72
CA GLU A 110 -16.27 -12.28 8.41
C GLU A 110 -16.93 -11.48 7.29
N VAL A 111 -17.45 -12.21 6.31
CA VAL A 111 -18.33 -11.67 5.29
C VAL A 111 -19.73 -12.27 5.46
N GLY A 112 -20.72 -11.41 5.66
CA GLY A 112 -22.11 -11.84 5.88
C GLY A 112 -22.98 -11.74 4.62
N GLY A 113 -23.92 -12.67 4.45
CA GLY A 113 -24.81 -12.74 3.27
C GLY A 113 -25.98 -11.74 3.25
N TYR A 114 -25.91 -10.64 4.01
CA TYR A 114 -27.02 -9.66 4.07
C TYR A 114 -27.13 -8.79 2.82
N THR A 115 -26.01 -8.34 2.29
CA THR A 115 -25.96 -7.44 1.11
C THR A 115 -25.88 -8.23 -0.18
N ASN A 116 -25.12 -9.31 -0.21
CA ASN A 116 -25.04 -10.23 -1.34
C ASN A 116 -24.70 -11.64 -0.85
N GLU A 117 -25.63 -12.59 -1.06
CA GLU A 117 -25.46 -14.00 -0.67
C GLU A 117 -24.27 -14.66 -1.36
N GLU A 118 -23.87 -14.21 -2.56
CA GLU A 118 -22.71 -14.79 -3.23
C GLU A 118 -21.40 -14.55 -2.49
N MET A 119 -21.31 -13.49 -1.68
CA MET A 119 -20.14 -13.20 -0.88
C MET A 119 -19.90 -14.22 0.26
N THR A 120 -20.89 -15.07 0.57
CA THR A 120 -20.71 -16.15 1.54
C THR A 120 -20.14 -17.43 0.91
N LYS A 121 -19.80 -17.40 -0.38
CA LYS A 121 -19.08 -18.48 -1.06
C LYS A 121 -17.58 -18.25 -0.98
N GLU A 122 -16.80 -19.28 -1.26
CA GLU A 122 -15.37 -19.14 -1.50
C GLU A 122 -15.14 -18.15 -2.66
N PRO A 123 -14.17 -17.20 -2.57
CA PRO A 123 -13.93 -16.23 -3.65
C PRO A 123 -13.76 -16.86 -5.03
N SER A 124 -13.08 -18.01 -5.10
CA SER A 124 -12.88 -18.78 -6.33
C SER A 124 -14.16 -19.38 -6.95
N GLU A 125 -15.26 -19.41 -6.21
CA GLU A 125 -16.57 -19.91 -6.64
C GLU A 125 -17.54 -18.80 -7.05
N ILE A 126 -17.14 -17.53 -6.90
CA ILE A 126 -17.93 -16.36 -7.30
C ILE A 126 -17.67 -16.07 -8.79
N GLU A 127 -18.74 -16.06 -9.60
CA GLU A 127 -18.62 -15.85 -11.05
C GLU A 127 -18.25 -14.40 -11.42
N ASP A 128 -18.72 -13.44 -10.62
CA ASP A 128 -18.40 -12.03 -10.76
C ASP A 128 -17.00 -11.75 -10.18
N THR A 129 -16.06 -11.39 -11.06
CA THR A 129 -14.65 -11.21 -10.69
C THR A 129 -14.41 -9.99 -9.80
N GLY A 130 -15.25 -8.95 -9.89
CA GLY A 130 -15.19 -7.78 -9.01
C GLY A 130 -15.65 -8.15 -7.61
N LEU A 131 -16.76 -8.87 -7.51
CA LEU A 131 -17.30 -9.37 -6.25
C LEU A 131 -16.37 -10.40 -5.60
N ALA A 132 -15.75 -11.27 -6.38
CA ALA A 132 -14.77 -12.25 -5.91
C ALA A 132 -13.58 -11.56 -5.22
N ARG A 133 -12.96 -10.58 -5.89
CA ARG A 133 -11.87 -9.77 -5.32
C ARG A 133 -12.32 -8.98 -4.09
N TYR A 134 -13.52 -8.41 -4.13
CA TYR A 134 -14.07 -7.70 -2.98
C TYR A 134 -14.28 -8.64 -1.77
N ALA A 135 -14.81 -9.84 -1.97
CA ALA A 135 -14.92 -10.84 -0.91
C ALA A 135 -13.54 -11.27 -0.40
N GLU A 136 -12.58 -11.52 -1.30
CA GLU A 136 -11.22 -11.90 -0.97
C GLU A 136 -10.52 -10.85 -0.09
N SER A 137 -10.57 -9.57 -0.47
CA SER A 137 -10.00 -8.46 0.33
C SER A 137 -10.63 -8.29 1.72
N LYS A 138 -11.85 -8.79 1.93
CA LYS A 138 -12.52 -8.78 3.25
C LYS A 138 -12.16 -10.00 4.09
N LEU A 139 -11.94 -11.15 3.46
CA LEU A 139 -11.56 -12.40 4.12
C LEU A 139 -10.05 -12.41 4.46
N TYR A 140 -9.22 -11.88 3.57
CA TYR A 140 -7.76 -11.87 3.69
C TYR A 140 -7.23 -10.43 3.55
N PRO A 141 -7.52 -9.55 4.53
CA PRO A 141 -7.18 -8.14 4.43
C PRO A 141 -5.70 -7.90 4.70
N GLU A 142 -5.08 -7.05 3.88
CA GLU A 142 -3.91 -6.28 4.27
C GLU A 142 -4.34 -5.08 5.13
N ILE A 143 -3.63 -4.83 6.23
CA ILE A 143 -3.86 -3.62 7.03
C ILE A 143 -3.45 -2.41 6.19
N PRO A 144 -4.36 -1.47 5.90
CA PRO A 144 -4.03 -0.30 5.09
C PRO A 144 -2.94 0.53 5.75
N ASP A 145 -2.06 1.11 4.93
CA ASP A 145 -1.19 2.18 5.40
C ASP A 145 -2.03 3.44 5.63
N SER A 146 -2.40 3.67 6.89
CA SER A 146 -3.26 4.78 7.29
C SER A 146 -2.78 5.36 8.61
N GLU A 147 -2.84 6.69 8.75
CA GLU A 147 -2.33 7.34 9.96
C GLU A 147 -3.06 6.86 11.23
N PHE A 148 -4.38 6.64 11.16
CA PHE A 148 -5.21 6.33 12.32
C PHE A 148 -5.93 5.00 12.23
N VAL A 149 -6.06 4.35 13.40
CA VAL A 149 -6.96 3.21 13.63
C VAL A 149 -7.97 3.51 14.72
N CYS A 150 -9.19 3.00 14.54
CA CYS A 150 -10.20 2.91 15.57
C CYS A 150 -10.73 1.48 15.66
N PHE A 151 -10.46 0.81 16.78
CA PHE A 151 -11.02 -0.50 17.08
C PHE A 151 -12.13 -0.40 18.13
N TYR A 152 -13.23 -1.14 17.94
CA TYR A 152 -14.22 -1.36 18.98
C TYR A 152 -14.97 -2.68 18.80
N PRO A 153 -15.25 -3.42 19.88
CA PRO A 153 -16.12 -4.58 19.80
C PRO A 153 -17.60 -4.16 19.96
N MET A 154 -18.53 -4.96 19.42
CA MET A 154 -19.96 -4.69 19.53
C MET A 154 -20.84 -5.95 19.47
N ASP A 155 -22.04 -5.82 20.04
CA ASP A 155 -23.13 -6.81 19.96
C ASP A 155 -24.33 -6.26 19.19
N LYS A 156 -25.19 -7.17 18.76
CA LYS A 156 -26.58 -6.90 18.41
C LYS A 156 -27.50 -7.26 19.60
N ARG A 157 -28.22 -6.25 20.09
CA ARG A 157 -29.08 -6.28 21.28
C ARG A 157 -30.10 -7.44 21.26
N ARG A 158 -30.31 -8.04 22.43
CA ARG A 158 -31.30 -9.11 22.69
C ARG A 158 -32.33 -8.74 23.79
N ALA A 159 -32.71 -7.47 23.85
CA ALA A 159 -33.60 -6.94 24.89
C ALA A 159 -35.08 -7.13 24.52
N PRO A 160 -36.01 -7.19 25.50
CA PRO A 160 -37.44 -7.28 25.22
C PRO A 160 -37.95 -6.12 24.34
N GLY A 161 -38.41 -6.45 23.13
CA GLY A 161 -38.88 -5.46 22.15
C GLY A 161 -37.79 -4.92 21.21
N GLU A 162 -36.52 -5.23 21.48
CA GLU A 162 -35.33 -4.84 20.70
C GLU A 162 -34.38 -6.04 20.64
N ASN A 163 -34.85 -7.14 20.04
CA ASN A 163 -34.06 -8.35 19.89
C ASN A 163 -33.78 -8.60 18.40
N TRP A 164 -32.55 -8.30 17.99
CA TRP A 164 -32.08 -8.47 16.61
C TRP A 164 -32.28 -9.88 16.08
N TYR A 165 -31.96 -10.88 16.90
CA TYR A 165 -32.06 -12.30 16.57
C TYR A 165 -33.52 -12.80 16.57
N ASP A 166 -34.46 -11.98 17.04
CA ASP A 166 -35.90 -12.24 16.89
C ASP A 166 -36.51 -11.66 15.61
N LEU A 167 -35.79 -10.85 14.84
CA LEU A 167 -36.31 -10.31 13.60
C LEU A 167 -36.38 -11.39 12.49
N PRO A 168 -37.30 -11.26 11.51
CA PRO A 168 -37.19 -11.96 10.22
C PRO A 168 -35.89 -11.60 9.49
N PHE A 169 -35.42 -12.47 8.59
CA PHE A 169 -34.21 -12.20 7.81
C PHE A 169 -34.37 -10.94 6.95
N ASP A 170 -35.47 -10.83 6.19
CA ASP A 170 -35.74 -9.68 5.31
C ASP A 170 -35.69 -8.35 6.07
N GLU A 171 -36.24 -8.29 7.29
CA GLU A 171 -36.18 -7.07 8.12
C GLU A 171 -34.76 -6.73 8.56
N ARG A 172 -33.92 -7.74 8.84
CA ARG A 172 -32.49 -7.50 9.12
C ARG A 172 -31.74 -7.06 7.86
N ALA A 173 -32.01 -7.70 6.73
CA ALA A 173 -31.38 -7.40 5.45
C ALA A 173 -31.66 -5.96 5.01
N ASP A 174 -32.92 -5.51 5.06
CA ASP A 174 -33.30 -4.13 4.73
C ASP A 174 -32.53 -3.11 5.61
N MET A 175 -32.41 -3.39 6.91
CA MET A 175 -31.65 -2.52 7.83
C MET A 175 -30.14 -2.54 7.54
N MET A 176 -29.57 -3.70 7.22
CA MET A 176 -28.16 -3.83 6.88
C MET A 176 -27.82 -3.22 5.51
N ASP A 177 -28.75 -3.25 4.56
CA ASP A 177 -28.59 -2.58 3.26
C ASP A 177 -28.48 -1.07 3.45
N THR A 178 -29.40 -0.47 4.21
CA THR A 178 -29.33 0.97 4.56
C THR A 178 -28.04 1.31 5.33
N HIS A 179 -27.60 0.45 6.24
CA HIS A 179 -26.34 0.62 6.96
C HIS A 179 -25.14 0.60 6.01
N GLY A 180 -25.13 -0.35 5.07
CA GLY A 180 -24.11 -0.45 4.03
C GLY A 180 -24.10 0.72 3.05
N GLU A 181 -25.27 1.27 2.71
CA GLU A 181 -25.37 2.48 1.89
C GLU A 181 -24.67 3.69 2.54
N ILE A 182 -24.81 3.87 3.86
CA ILE A 182 -24.08 4.91 4.59
C ILE A 182 -22.58 4.61 4.58
N GLY A 183 -22.16 3.36 4.83
CA GLY A 183 -20.74 2.98 4.77
C GLY A 183 -20.10 3.30 3.42
N LYS A 184 -20.82 3.05 2.32
CA LYS A 184 -20.35 3.33 0.95
C LYS A 184 -20.08 4.82 0.69
N THR A 185 -20.73 5.76 1.41
CA THR A 185 -20.45 7.19 1.22
C THR A 185 -19.11 7.63 1.80
N TYR A 186 -18.47 6.78 2.63
CA TYR A 186 -17.15 7.01 3.22
C TYR A 186 -16.05 6.16 2.53
N ALA A 187 -16.36 5.53 1.39
CA ALA A 187 -15.38 4.82 0.58
C ALA A 187 -14.21 5.75 0.19
N GLY A 188 -12.98 5.25 0.28
CA GLY A 188 -11.76 6.03 0.07
C GLY A 188 -11.36 6.93 1.25
N GLN A 189 -12.25 7.18 2.21
CA GLN A 189 -11.96 7.95 3.42
C GLN A 189 -11.76 7.08 4.65
N VAL A 190 -12.54 6.00 4.76
CA VAL A 190 -12.46 5.03 5.86
C VAL A 190 -12.43 3.62 5.26
N SER A 191 -11.38 2.87 5.59
CA SER A 191 -11.35 1.42 5.36
C SER A 191 -11.84 0.68 6.59
N GLN A 192 -12.55 -0.42 6.37
CA GLN A 192 -13.17 -1.22 7.43
C GLN A 192 -12.80 -2.69 7.28
N VAL A 193 -12.40 -3.28 8.40
CA VAL A 193 -12.33 -4.73 8.59
C VAL A 193 -13.33 -5.12 9.67
N ILE A 194 -14.18 -6.11 9.37
CA ILE A 194 -15.13 -6.69 10.31
C ILE A 194 -14.71 -8.11 10.63
N THR A 195 -14.68 -8.41 11.92
CA THR A 195 -14.38 -9.75 12.40
C THR A 195 -15.51 -10.27 13.29
N GLY A 196 -15.94 -11.51 13.05
CA GLY A 196 -16.87 -12.23 13.91
C GLY A 196 -16.14 -12.89 15.08
N SER A 197 -16.77 -12.91 16.26
CA SER A 197 -16.14 -13.43 17.49
C SER A 197 -17.10 -14.24 18.37
N ILE A 198 -18.28 -14.60 17.85
CA ILE A 198 -19.24 -15.44 18.58
C ILE A 198 -18.60 -16.78 18.95
N GLY A 199 -18.32 -16.96 20.25
CA GLY A 199 -17.68 -18.16 20.79
C GLY A 199 -16.16 -18.07 20.90
N PHE A 200 -15.54 -16.98 20.45
CA PHE A 200 -14.12 -16.68 20.60
C PHE A 200 -13.87 -15.65 21.71
N ASP A 201 -14.68 -14.59 21.76
CA ASP A 201 -14.52 -13.46 22.70
C ASP A 201 -15.86 -13.04 23.35
N ASP A 202 -15.82 -11.97 24.15
CA ASP A 202 -16.91 -11.47 24.97
C ASP A 202 -18.04 -10.79 24.17
N TYR A 203 -17.72 -10.25 23.00
CA TYR A 203 -18.67 -9.58 22.09
C TYR A 203 -18.85 -10.38 20.79
N GLU A 204 -19.88 -10.04 20.02
CA GLU A 204 -20.26 -10.77 18.80
C GLU A 204 -19.40 -10.39 17.59
N TRP A 205 -18.94 -9.13 17.48
CA TRP A 205 -18.03 -8.66 16.42
C TRP A 205 -16.96 -7.69 16.92
N GLY A 206 -15.77 -7.75 16.28
CA GLY A 206 -14.75 -6.71 16.29
C GLY A 206 -14.86 -5.81 15.05
N VAL A 207 -14.66 -4.50 15.22
CA VAL A 207 -14.71 -3.52 14.13
C VAL A 207 -13.44 -2.69 14.14
N ASP A 208 -12.66 -2.80 13.07
CA ASP A 208 -11.50 -1.96 12.79
C ASP A 208 -11.83 -0.93 11.71
N LEU A 209 -11.52 0.33 11.97
CA LEU A 209 -11.64 1.43 11.03
C LEU A 209 -10.29 2.13 10.86
N PHE A 210 -9.82 2.22 9.63
CA PHE A 210 -8.56 2.87 9.25
C PHE A 210 -8.83 4.13 8.45
N SER A 211 -8.10 5.21 8.72
CA SER A 211 -8.23 6.48 7.98
C SER A 211 -7.01 7.38 8.17
N ASN A 212 -6.73 8.22 7.17
CA ASN A 212 -5.77 9.33 7.28
C ASN A 212 -6.35 10.57 7.96
N ASP A 213 -7.67 10.64 8.16
CA ASP A 213 -8.29 11.72 8.94
C ASP A 213 -9.20 11.13 10.02
N ALA A 214 -8.80 11.33 11.28
CA ALA A 214 -9.53 10.91 12.47
C ALA A 214 -11.01 11.37 12.49
N THR A 215 -11.32 12.51 11.85
CA THR A 215 -12.67 13.04 11.81
C THR A 215 -13.60 12.25 10.88
N ASN A 216 -13.08 11.60 9.83
CA ASN A 216 -13.86 10.71 8.97
C ASN A 216 -14.42 9.52 9.76
N ILE A 217 -13.59 8.91 10.61
CA ILE A 217 -14.02 7.83 11.52
C ILE A 217 -15.12 8.31 12.46
N LYS A 218 -14.95 9.50 13.05
CA LYS A 218 -15.94 10.09 13.95
C LYS A 218 -17.26 10.34 13.23
N ASP A 219 -17.21 10.89 12.02
CA ASP A 219 -18.38 11.28 11.24
C ASP A 219 -19.15 10.05 10.76
N LEU A 220 -18.47 9.04 10.22
CA LEU A 220 -19.05 7.73 9.88
C LEU A 220 -19.79 7.12 11.08
N LEU A 221 -19.10 6.95 12.21
CA LEU A 221 -19.70 6.35 13.41
C LEU A 221 -20.83 7.21 13.96
N TYR A 222 -20.77 8.53 13.81
CA TYR A 222 -21.85 9.41 14.24
C TYR A 222 -23.08 9.28 13.36
N GLU A 223 -22.91 9.21 12.05
CA GLU A 223 -24.00 9.05 11.09
C GLU A 223 -24.68 7.68 11.21
N LEU A 224 -23.90 6.61 11.29
CA LEU A 224 -24.41 5.25 11.51
C LEU A 224 -25.27 5.17 12.78
N ARG A 225 -24.98 5.93 13.83
CA ARG A 225 -25.84 5.93 15.05
C ARG A 225 -27.28 6.39 14.81
N PHE A 226 -27.59 7.01 13.67
CA PHE A 226 -28.95 7.38 13.27
C PHE A 226 -29.61 6.34 12.36
N ASP A 227 -28.86 5.37 11.85
CA ASP A 227 -29.43 4.20 11.16
C ASP A 227 -30.20 3.31 12.15
N GLU A 228 -31.25 2.64 11.69
CA GLU A 228 -32.11 1.84 12.57
C GLU A 228 -31.38 0.61 13.14
N SER A 229 -30.49 0.00 12.37
CA SER A 229 -29.71 -1.18 12.77
C SER A 229 -28.79 -0.85 13.96
N SER A 230 -28.25 0.36 14.01
CA SER A 230 -27.35 0.84 15.05
C SER A 230 -28.14 1.44 16.22
N SER A 231 -29.05 2.38 15.94
CA SER A 231 -29.78 3.11 16.99
C SER A 231 -30.63 2.20 17.88
N LYS A 232 -31.24 1.14 17.31
CA LYS A 232 -32.07 0.20 18.07
C LYS A 232 -31.31 -1.02 18.55
N TYR A 233 -30.35 -1.52 17.77
CA TYR A 233 -29.79 -2.84 18.01
C TYR A 233 -28.29 -2.87 18.28
N ALA A 234 -27.51 -1.82 18.06
CA ALA A 234 -26.09 -1.89 18.43
C ALA A 234 -25.88 -1.72 19.95
N GLU A 235 -24.99 -2.53 20.51
CA GLU A 235 -24.41 -2.34 21.84
C GLU A 235 -22.89 -2.30 21.69
N PHE A 236 -22.29 -1.14 21.97
CA PHE A 236 -20.87 -0.92 21.74
C PHE A 236 -20.06 -1.17 23.01
N GLY A 237 -18.93 -1.84 22.86
CA GLY A 237 -17.88 -1.93 23.87
C GLY A 237 -16.98 -0.68 23.89
N PRO A 238 -15.77 -0.79 24.48
CA PRO A 238 -14.82 0.31 24.54
C PRO A 238 -14.20 0.64 23.17
N PHE A 239 -14.10 1.93 22.84
CA PHE A 239 -13.45 2.43 21.61
C PHE A 239 -11.98 2.73 21.84
N TYR A 240 -11.10 2.07 21.11
CA TYR A 240 -9.65 2.24 21.09
C TYR A 240 -9.26 3.06 19.87
N PHE A 241 -8.49 4.13 20.07
CA PHE A 241 -8.07 5.01 18.98
C PHE A 241 -6.56 5.21 19.07
N GLY A 242 -5.87 5.05 17.96
CA GLY A 242 -4.42 5.09 17.92
C GLY A 242 -3.88 5.54 16.58
N ARG A 243 -2.57 5.70 16.52
CA ARG A 243 -1.83 6.04 15.31
C ARG A 243 -0.90 4.93 14.90
N GLN A 244 -0.92 4.56 13.62
CA GLN A 244 -0.01 3.58 13.06
C GLN A 244 1.42 4.13 13.06
N PHE A 245 2.39 3.25 13.26
CA PHE A 245 3.79 3.60 13.07
C PHE A 245 4.64 2.38 12.66
N PRO A 246 5.72 2.59 11.90
CA PRO A 246 6.60 1.49 11.51
C PRO A 246 7.38 0.96 12.72
N PRO A 247 7.70 -0.35 12.78
CA PRO A 247 8.46 -0.95 13.87
C PRO A 247 9.71 -0.18 14.29
N GLU A 248 10.39 0.43 13.33
CA GLU A 248 11.62 1.22 13.46
C GLU A 248 11.47 2.43 14.38
N ASP A 249 10.26 2.95 14.55
CA ASP A 249 9.97 4.12 15.36
C ASP A 249 9.62 3.78 16.81
N LEU A 250 9.67 2.50 17.21
CA LEU A 250 9.54 2.10 18.61
C LEU A 250 10.49 2.86 19.56
N PRO A 251 11.77 3.13 19.21
CA PRO A 251 12.65 3.98 20.03
C PRO A 251 12.12 5.41 20.20
N ALA A 252 11.60 6.04 19.15
CA ALA A 252 11.03 7.38 19.21
C ALA A 252 9.77 7.40 20.10
N PHE A 253 8.90 6.40 19.94
CA PHE A 253 7.74 6.19 20.81
C PHE A 253 8.14 6.08 22.30
N MET A 254 9.13 5.23 22.61
CA MET A 254 9.61 5.03 23.99
C MET A 254 10.39 6.23 24.56
N ALA A 255 10.88 7.12 23.69
CA ALA A 255 11.48 8.40 24.06
C ALA A 255 10.44 9.51 24.31
N GLY A 256 9.17 9.28 23.93
CA GLY A 256 8.11 10.28 23.95
C GLY A 256 8.28 11.34 22.87
N GLU A 257 8.96 10.99 21.79
CA GLU A 257 9.19 11.84 20.61
C GLU A 257 8.00 11.72 19.64
N ALA A 258 7.95 12.63 18.66
CA ALA A 258 6.99 12.49 17.58
C ALA A 258 7.33 11.22 16.81
N VAL A 259 6.33 10.35 16.65
CA VAL A 259 6.43 9.19 15.77
C VAL A 259 6.03 9.69 14.38
N PRO A 260 6.96 9.70 13.40
CA PRO A 260 6.70 10.20 12.05
C PRO A 260 5.40 9.61 11.50
N ALA A 261 4.52 10.49 11.00
CA ALA A 261 3.63 10.12 9.90
C ALA A 261 4.38 10.49 8.63
N GLU A 262 4.28 9.69 7.58
CA GLU A 262 4.68 10.16 6.26
C GLU A 262 3.94 11.50 6.01
N GLU A 263 4.70 12.57 5.75
CA GLU A 263 4.37 14.01 5.85
C GLU A 263 4.92 14.77 7.09
N ASP A 264 6.25 14.85 7.22
CA ASP A 264 6.90 16.06 7.77
C ASP A 264 8.19 16.42 7.01
N ASP A 265 8.12 16.43 5.67
CA ASP A 265 9.16 17.05 4.83
C ASP A 265 8.74 18.48 4.45
N GLY A 266 8.71 19.38 5.46
CA GLY A 266 8.28 20.76 5.17
C GLY A 266 8.36 21.80 6.28
N ALA A 267 9.51 21.99 6.96
CA ALA A 267 10.20 23.28 7.15
C ALA A 267 10.92 23.49 8.51
N SER A 268 12.24 23.27 8.52
CA SER A 268 13.32 24.25 8.82
C SER A 268 14.58 23.47 9.25
N GLY A 269 15.76 23.62 8.66
CA GLY A 269 16.38 24.85 8.20
C GLY A 269 17.55 25.22 9.11
N HIS A 270 18.70 24.58 8.86
CA HIS A 270 20.07 24.95 9.24
C HIS A 270 20.66 24.67 10.65
N PRO A 271 21.92 24.17 10.68
CA PRO A 271 22.74 24.12 11.88
C PRO A 271 23.37 25.50 12.12
N HIS A 272 22.93 26.19 13.18
CA HIS A 272 23.64 27.35 13.68
C HIS A 272 24.83 26.89 14.52
N GLY A 273 26.00 26.85 13.87
CA GLY A 273 27.29 26.82 14.53
C GLY A 273 27.45 27.99 15.50
N GLU A 274 28.00 27.67 16.67
CA GLU A 274 28.41 28.62 17.69
C GLU A 274 29.40 29.64 17.11
N GLY A 275 28.95 30.89 16.99
CA GLY A 275 29.78 32.05 16.67
C GLY A 275 29.88 32.95 17.88
N ASP A 276 30.75 32.61 18.83
CA ASP A 276 31.10 33.49 19.95
C ASP A 276 32.37 34.27 19.59
N HIS A 277 32.27 35.59 19.51
CA HIS A 277 33.42 36.49 19.34
C HIS A 277 33.69 37.26 20.63
N ALA A 278 34.75 36.88 21.35
CA ALA A 278 35.50 37.79 22.20
C ALA A 278 36.97 37.36 22.36
N HIS A 279 37.85 38.15 21.74
CA HIS A 279 39.24 38.52 22.09
C HIS A 279 40.05 37.70 23.12
N GLY A 280 41.26 37.30 22.73
CA GLY A 280 42.37 37.07 23.67
C GLY A 280 43.59 36.38 23.07
N GLU A 281 44.73 37.07 23.05
CA GLU A 281 46.04 36.71 22.49
C GLU A 281 46.67 35.40 23.03
N GLY A 282 47.51 34.75 22.21
CA GLY A 282 48.69 34.01 22.75
C GLY A 282 49.19 32.78 21.99
N GLY A 283 50.14 32.97 21.06
CA GLY A 283 51.46 32.30 21.11
C GLY A 283 51.66 30.81 20.74
N HIS A 284 52.40 30.64 19.65
CA HIS A 284 53.56 29.74 19.45
C HIS A 284 53.44 28.22 19.18
N HIS A 285 53.80 27.88 17.92
CA HIS A 285 54.77 26.86 17.43
C HIS A 285 54.62 25.35 17.70
N GLY A 286 54.76 24.58 16.62
CA GLY A 286 55.29 23.20 16.65
C GLY A 286 55.07 22.42 15.36
N GLU A 287 56.01 22.50 14.41
CA GLU A 287 56.16 21.58 13.26
C GLU A 287 56.69 20.20 13.72
N SER A 288 56.26 19.11 13.08
CA SER A 288 57.17 18.03 12.66
C SER A 288 56.49 17.04 11.70
N GLU A 289 57.24 16.68 10.65
CA GLU A 289 56.90 15.84 9.50
C GLU A 289 57.09 14.32 9.71
N SER A 290 56.57 13.55 8.74
CA SER A 290 57.00 12.20 8.27
C SER A 290 56.57 10.99 9.12
N HIS A 291 56.11 9.83 8.59
CA HIS A 291 56.70 9.02 7.51
C HIS A 291 55.71 7.97 6.91
N HIS A 292 56.03 7.53 5.68
CA HIS A 292 55.40 6.51 4.81
C HIS A 292 55.17 5.08 5.37
N GLY A 293 54.23 4.35 4.73
CA GLY A 293 54.20 2.88 4.71
C GLY A 293 53.11 2.26 3.82
N HIS A 294 53.50 1.80 2.62
CA HIS A 294 52.72 1.04 1.64
C HIS A 294 52.32 -0.38 2.13
N GLY A 295 51.22 -0.92 1.61
CA GLY A 295 51.02 -2.38 1.54
C GLY A 295 49.58 -2.81 1.25
N GLY A 296 49.27 -3.09 -0.02
CA GLY A 296 48.05 -3.79 -0.44
C GLY A 296 48.20 -5.31 -0.38
N GLY A 297 47.11 -6.04 -0.63
CA GLY A 297 47.14 -7.48 -0.91
C GLY A 297 45.92 -8.23 -0.39
N GLU A 298 44.98 -8.44 -1.30
CA GLU A 298 43.74 -9.22 -1.20
C GLU A 298 43.95 -10.72 -0.89
N GLY A 299 42.84 -11.39 -0.55
CA GLY A 299 42.57 -12.70 -1.14
C GLY A 299 42.20 -13.81 -0.16
N GLY A 300 40.91 -13.96 0.10
CA GLY A 300 40.34 -15.20 0.62
C GLY A 300 38.83 -15.20 0.41
N HIS A 301 38.31 -16.05 -0.47
CA HIS A 301 37.40 -17.14 -0.12
C HIS A 301 36.78 -17.76 -1.40
N HIS A 302 36.60 -19.08 -1.31
CA HIS A 302 36.10 -20.00 -2.33
C HIS A 302 34.92 -20.78 -1.70
N HIS A 303 33.96 -21.19 -2.54
CA HIS A 303 32.83 -22.11 -2.31
C HIS A 303 31.57 -21.51 -1.67
N GLY A 304 30.35 -21.78 -2.14
CA GLY A 304 29.88 -22.70 -3.18
C GLY A 304 28.34 -22.63 -3.32
N GLU A 305 27.86 -23.06 -4.49
CA GLU A 305 26.46 -23.10 -4.94
C GLU A 305 25.50 -23.94 -4.06
N SER A 306 24.20 -23.58 -4.05
CA SER A 306 23.09 -24.45 -4.52
C SER A 306 21.68 -23.96 -4.10
N GLY A 307 20.90 -23.52 -5.11
CA GLY A 307 19.45 -23.74 -5.31
C GLY A 307 18.45 -22.98 -4.41
N GLY A 308 17.31 -22.47 -4.86
CA GLY A 308 16.64 -22.47 -6.16
C GLY A 308 15.20 -21.95 -5.95
N ASP A 309 14.76 -21.07 -6.86
CA ASP A 309 13.41 -20.66 -7.24
C ASP A 309 12.37 -20.26 -6.17
N ARG A 310 12.02 -18.95 -6.18
CA ARG A 310 10.67 -18.39 -6.42
C ARG A 310 10.74 -16.86 -6.30
N ASP A 311 10.93 -16.18 -7.43
CA ASP A 311 10.87 -14.71 -7.57
C ASP A 311 9.56 -14.33 -8.28
N SER A 312 8.80 -13.44 -7.64
CA SER A 312 7.84 -12.46 -8.18
C SER A 312 7.03 -11.98 -6.95
N ASP A 313 7.45 -10.92 -6.25
CA ASP A 313 7.01 -9.55 -6.59
C ASP A 313 7.96 -8.41 -6.10
N ASP A 314 9.24 -8.70 -5.78
CA ASP A 314 10.21 -7.67 -5.33
C ASP A 314 10.89 -6.86 -6.45
N ASP A 315 10.57 -7.13 -7.73
CA ASP A 315 11.45 -6.76 -8.84
C ASP A 315 11.25 -5.31 -9.35
N ALA A 316 10.06 -4.73 -9.15
CA ALA A 316 9.71 -3.39 -9.63
C ALA A 316 10.41 -2.27 -8.85
N GLY A 317 10.59 -2.44 -7.53
CA GLY A 317 11.34 -1.51 -6.67
C GLY A 317 12.84 -1.54 -6.97
N SER A 318 13.39 -2.73 -7.24
CA SER A 318 14.80 -2.93 -7.59
C SER A 318 15.19 -2.21 -8.90
N ILE A 319 14.35 -2.20 -9.93
CA ILE A 319 14.66 -1.56 -11.23
C ILE A 319 14.63 -0.04 -11.14
N ARG A 320 13.69 0.53 -10.40
CA ARG A 320 13.58 1.99 -10.22
C ARG A 320 14.90 2.54 -9.65
N GLY A 321 15.45 1.86 -8.64
CA GLY A 321 16.77 2.19 -8.10
C GLY A 321 17.91 2.04 -9.11
N GLU A 322 17.91 0.97 -9.92
CA GLU A 322 18.94 0.78 -10.95
C GLU A 322 18.92 1.85 -12.06
N LEU A 323 17.75 2.33 -12.45
CA LEU A 323 17.65 3.43 -13.43
C LEU A 323 18.11 4.76 -12.79
N GLU A 324 17.89 4.96 -11.49
CA GLU A 324 18.34 6.13 -10.71
C GLU A 324 19.86 6.20 -10.67
N ASP A 325 20.50 5.07 -10.39
CA ASP A 325 21.96 4.91 -10.40
C ASP A 325 22.60 5.21 -11.76
N LEU A 326 21.85 5.08 -12.86
CA LEU A 326 22.32 5.34 -14.22
C LEU A 326 22.18 6.81 -14.65
N ASP A 327 21.72 7.71 -13.77
CA ASP A 327 21.47 9.14 -14.06
C ASP A 327 20.55 9.35 -15.29
N ILE A 328 19.76 8.31 -15.62
CA ILE A 328 18.65 8.39 -16.56
C ILE A 328 17.61 9.40 -16.00
N TYR A 329 17.65 9.66 -14.69
CA TYR A 329 16.95 10.71 -13.97
C TYR A 329 17.91 11.84 -13.55
N ALA A 330 18.11 12.84 -14.41
CA ALA A 330 18.84 14.04 -13.99
C ALA A 330 18.01 14.89 -13.01
N GLY A 331 18.11 14.54 -11.72
CA GLY A 331 17.55 15.23 -10.56
C GLY A 331 16.69 14.31 -9.68
N GLN A 332 16.67 14.58 -8.37
CA GLN A 332 15.80 13.90 -7.39
C GLN A 332 14.39 13.72 -7.96
N PRO A 333 13.78 12.52 -7.82
CA PRO A 333 12.34 12.37 -7.97
C PRO A 333 11.70 13.41 -7.05
N HIS A 334 10.93 14.34 -7.61
CA HIS A 334 10.05 15.13 -6.76
C HIS A 334 8.96 14.18 -6.29
N GLY A 335 8.72 14.13 -4.99
CA GLY A 335 7.78 13.24 -4.33
C GLY A 335 6.35 13.37 -4.85
N GLU A 336 6.05 12.60 -5.88
CA GLU A 336 4.72 12.16 -6.24
C GLU A 336 4.89 10.68 -6.58
N ASP A 337 4.70 9.80 -5.60
CA ASP A 337 4.63 8.35 -5.79
C ASP A 337 3.36 8.02 -6.57
N VAL A 338 3.33 8.34 -7.87
CA VAL A 338 2.16 8.08 -8.71
C VAL A 338 2.17 6.67 -9.27
N TYR A 339 1.04 5.99 -9.13
CA TYR A 339 0.78 4.64 -9.59
C TYR A 339 -0.03 4.72 -10.87
N ALA A 340 0.46 4.09 -11.95
CA ALA A 340 -0.26 4.05 -13.21
C ALA A 340 -0.72 2.63 -13.53
N MET A 341 -1.99 2.53 -13.94
CA MET A 341 -2.57 1.34 -14.53
C MET A 341 -2.73 1.54 -16.03
N VAL A 342 -2.37 0.53 -16.79
CA VAL A 342 -2.53 0.52 -18.24
C VAL A 342 -3.28 -0.73 -18.63
N LEU A 343 -4.44 -0.55 -19.27
CA LEU A 343 -5.25 -1.64 -19.80
C LEU A 343 -5.36 -1.48 -21.31
N TYR A 344 -5.21 -2.57 -22.05
CA TYR A 344 -5.35 -2.56 -23.51
C TYR A 344 -6.76 -2.98 -23.91
N SER A 345 -7.33 -2.33 -24.92
CA SER A 345 -8.64 -2.66 -25.45
C SER A 345 -8.63 -2.77 -26.98
N GLU A 346 -9.38 -3.75 -27.49
CA GLU A 346 -9.70 -3.94 -28.92
C GLU A 346 -11.09 -3.38 -29.30
N ALA A 347 -11.77 -2.69 -28.38
CA ALA A 347 -13.02 -2.00 -28.67
C ALA A 347 -12.83 -0.82 -29.62
N ASP A 348 -13.93 -0.34 -30.20
CA ASP A 348 -13.91 0.88 -31.00
C ASP A 348 -13.44 2.06 -30.12
N PRO A 349 -12.45 2.87 -30.57
CA PRO A 349 -11.90 3.95 -29.75
C PRO A 349 -12.92 5.01 -29.35
N ASP A 350 -13.97 5.24 -30.15
CA ASP A 350 -15.01 6.20 -29.83
C ASP A 350 -15.90 5.66 -28.70
N GLU A 351 -16.26 4.37 -28.76
CA GLU A 351 -17.02 3.67 -27.71
C GLU A 351 -16.23 3.60 -26.40
N LEU A 352 -14.95 3.23 -26.47
CA LEU A 352 -14.06 3.17 -25.32
C LEU A 352 -13.89 4.54 -24.66
N PHE A 353 -13.78 5.61 -25.46
CA PHE A 353 -13.67 6.96 -24.94
C PHE A 353 -14.94 7.43 -24.22
N GLU A 354 -16.14 7.13 -24.75
CA GLU A 354 -17.40 7.49 -24.10
C GLU A 354 -17.54 6.81 -22.72
N GLU A 355 -17.18 5.53 -22.62
CA GLU A 355 -17.21 4.80 -21.34
C GLU A 355 -16.15 5.33 -20.36
N VAL A 356 -14.92 5.59 -20.83
CA VAL A 356 -13.86 6.17 -20.00
C VAL A 356 -14.22 7.58 -19.52
N ASP A 357 -14.85 8.42 -20.34
CA ASP A 357 -15.28 9.76 -19.93
C ASP A 357 -16.37 9.70 -18.84
N GLY A 358 -17.31 8.77 -18.97
CA GLY A 358 -18.33 8.50 -17.94
C GLY A 358 -17.73 8.00 -16.63
N LEU A 359 -16.72 7.14 -16.71
CA LEU A 359 -15.98 6.59 -15.57
C LEU A 359 -15.11 7.66 -14.90
N ARG A 360 -14.40 8.45 -15.70
CA ARG A 360 -13.53 9.54 -15.27
C ARG A 360 -14.28 10.58 -14.46
N GLY A 361 -15.53 10.88 -14.80
CA GLY A 361 -16.36 11.78 -13.99
C GLY A 361 -16.53 11.33 -12.53
N ASN A 362 -16.46 10.01 -12.26
CA ASN A 362 -16.44 9.48 -10.90
C ASN A 362 -15.04 9.54 -10.27
N PHE A 363 -13.99 9.45 -11.10
CA PHE A 363 -12.61 9.49 -10.65
C PHE A 363 -12.12 10.89 -10.28
N ASP A 364 -12.59 11.91 -11.01
CA ASP A 364 -12.30 13.33 -10.72
C ASP A 364 -12.83 13.79 -9.35
N HIS A 365 -13.54 12.93 -8.60
CA HIS A 365 -13.98 13.17 -7.23
C HIS A 365 -12.96 12.71 -6.17
N TYR A 366 -11.91 11.98 -6.56
CA TYR A 366 -10.82 11.59 -5.68
C TYR A 366 -9.67 12.58 -5.84
N ASP A 367 -9.21 13.16 -4.73
CA ASP A 367 -8.06 14.08 -4.75
C ASP A 367 -6.76 13.38 -5.18
N THR A 368 -6.69 12.05 -5.02
CA THR A 368 -5.58 11.20 -5.46
C THR A 368 -5.67 10.78 -6.93
N HIS A 369 -6.75 11.14 -7.64
CA HIS A 369 -6.85 10.88 -9.07
C HIS A 369 -6.06 11.93 -9.85
N VAL A 370 -4.99 11.50 -10.50
CA VAL A 370 -4.18 12.41 -11.32
C VAL A 370 -4.78 12.52 -12.71
N LYS A 371 -5.14 11.38 -13.32
CA LYS A 371 -5.63 11.33 -14.70
C LYS A 371 -6.16 9.97 -15.10
N THR A 372 -7.20 9.93 -15.93
CA THR A 372 -7.54 8.76 -16.76
C THR A 372 -7.75 9.21 -18.20
N ALA A 373 -7.12 8.53 -19.16
CA ALA A 373 -7.18 8.90 -20.56
C ALA A 373 -7.08 7.70 -21.50
N VAL A 374 -7.64 7.86 -22.70
CA VAL A 374 -7.53 6.89 -23.79
C VAL A 374 -6.40 7.31 -24.73
N TYR A 375 -5.52 6.35 -25.00
CA TYR A 375 -4.39 6.46 -25.89
C TYR A 375 -4.59 5.60 -27.13
N GLU A 376 -4.27 6.14 -28.30
CA GLU A 376 -4.41 5.46 -29.58
C GLU A 376 -3.04 5.25 -30.24
N ALA A 377 -2.79 4.04 -30.72
CA ALA A 377 -1.56 3.70 -31.43
C ALA A 377 -1.60 4.22 -32.88
N SER A 378 -0.49 4.79 -33.35
CA SER A 378 -0.36 5.18 -34.76
C SER A 378 -0.15 3.95 -35.65
N GLY A 379 -1.25 3.36 -36.14
CA GLY A 379 -1.21 2.29 -37.15
C GLY A 379 -1.48 0.87 -36.65
N ARG A 380 -2.04 0.70 -35.44
CA ARG A 380 -2.53 -0.59 -34.91
C ARG A 380 -3.97 -0.47 -34.41
N ASP A 381 -4.72 -1.56 -34.48
CA ASP A 381 -6.13 -1.64 -34.03
C ASP A 381 -6.22 -1.92 -32.51
N ARG A 382 -5.46 -1.20 -31.68
CA ARG A 382 -5.51 -1.32 -30.21
C ARG A 382 -5.37 0.04 -29.54
N SER A 383 -6.24 0.29 -28.59
CA SER A 383 -6.19 1.45 -27.71
C SER A 383 -5.70 1.04 -26.32
N ALA A 384 -5.13 1.98 -25.59
CA ALA A 384 -4.78 1.79 -24.19
C ALA A 384 -5.55 2.79 -23.32
N VAL A 385 -6.10 2.31 -22.21
CA VAL A 385 -6.65 3.15 -21.16
C VAL A 385 -5.59 3.26 -20.08
N VAL A 386 -5.18 4.48 -19.78
CA VAL A 386 -4.16 4.77 -18.79
C VAL A 386 -4.82 5.54 -17.67
N SER A 387 -4.65 5.07 -16.45
CA SER A 387 -5.11 5.75 -15.24
C SER A 387 -3.95 5.95 -14.29
N ILE A 388 -3.73 7.19 -13.83
CA ILE A 388 -2.65 7.60 -12.95
C ILE A 388 -3.26 8.11 -11.64
N TRP A 389 -2.69 7.66 -10.53
CA TRP A 389 -3.15 7.90 -9.17
C TRP A 389 -1.99 8.25 -8.26
N GLU A 390 -2.21 9.01 -7.20
CA GLU A 390 -1.19 9.34 -6.20
C GLU A 390 -0.91 8.20 -5.21
N THR A 391 -1.74 7.15 -5.19
CA THR A 391 -1.54 6.00 -4.29
C THR A 391 -1.84 4.67 -4.97
N GLN A 392 -1.15 3.61 -4.54
CA GLN A 392 -1.32 2.26 -5.09
C GLN A 392 -2.74 1.76 -4.86
N SER A 393 -3.25 1.95 -3.65
CA SER A 393 -4.58 1.51 -3.26
C SER A 393 -5.70 2.17 -4.09
N ALA A 394 -5.54 3.44 -4.45
CA ALA A 394 -6.47 4.14 -5.33
C ALA A 394 -6.36 3.62 -6.78
N ALA A 395 -5.13 3.35 -7.24
CA ALA A 395 -4.92 2.70 -8.52
C ALA A 395 -5.60 1.33 -8.57
N ASP A 396 -5.33 0.44 -7.61
CA ASP A 396 -5.89 -0.92 -7.57
C ASP A 396 -7.43 -0.91 -7.53
N THR A 397 -8.00 0.00 -6.73
CA THR A 397 -9.45 0.21 -6.68
C THR A 397 -10.00 0.63 -8.03
N ALA A 398 -9.37 1.61 -8.69
CA ALA A 398 -9.75 2.04 -10.03
C ALA A 398 -9.58 0.95 -11.08
N GLY A 399 -8.57 0.10 -10.92
CA GLY A 399 -8.31 -1.08 -11.75
C GLY A 399 -9.50 -2.03 -11.83
N GLY A 400 -10.26 -2.14 -10.74
CA GLY A 400 -11.52 -2.87 -10.71
C GLY A 400 -12.51 -2.35 -11.75
N PHE A 401 -12.75 -1.04 -11.75
CA PHE A 401 -13.69 -0.38 -12.65
C PHE A 401 -13.19 -0.27 -14.10
N LEU A 402 -11.88 -0.09 -14.28
CA LEU A 402 -11.25 -0.01 -15.60
C LEU A 402 -11.25 -1.36 -16.33
N ALA A 403 -11.21 -2.47 -15.60
CA ALA A 403 -11.28 -3.81 -16.19
C ALA A 403 -12.64 -4.13 -16.82
N ASP A 404 -13.71 -3.45 -16.40
CA ASP A 404 -15.07 -3.61 -16.95
C ASP A 404 -15.30 -2.84 -18.25
N LEU A 405 -14.31 -2.07 -18.72
CA LEU A 405 -14.38 -1.34 -19.96
C LEU A 405 -14.54 -2.29 -21.17
N PRO A 406 -15.17 -1.83 -22.27
CA PRO A 406 -15.42 -2.67 -23.41
C PRO A 406 -14.12 -3.16 -24.04
N GLY A 407 -14.09 -4.45 -24.37
CA GLY A 407 -13.03 -5.05 -25.20
C GLY A 407 -11.65 -5.10 -24.55
N ILE A 408 -11.56 -5.00 -23.21
CA ILE A 408 -10.29 -5.12 -22.48
C ILE A 408 -9.68 -6.51 -22.73
N VAL A 409 -8.40 -6.52 -23.12
CA VAL A 409 -7.64 -7.73 -23.43
C VAL A 409 -6.33 -7.74 -22.64
N ALA A 410 -6.00 -8.91 -22.11
CA ALA A 410 -4.65 -9.22 -21.64
C ALA A 410 -3.67 -9.07 -22.80
N ARG A 411 -2.47 -8.52 -22.55
CA ARG A 411 -1.49 -8.36 -23.62
C ARG A 411 -0.87 -9.73 -23.92
N ALA A 412 -0.68 -10.04 -25.21
CA ALA A 412 -0.04 -11.29 -25.60
C ALA A 412 1.39 -11.35 -25.02
N GLY A 413 1.71 -12.40 -24.27
CA GLY A 413 3.05 -12.60 -23.65
C GLY A 413 3.12 -12.45 -22.13
N GLU A 414 2.02 -12.16 -21.43
CA GLU A 414 1.97 -12.13 -19.94
C GLU A 414 2.31 -13.47 -19.25
N GLU A 415 2.58 -14.55 -20.00
CA GLU A 415 3.02 -15.84 -19.44
C GLU A 415 4.52 -15.90 -19.05
N SER A 416 5.34 -14.88 -19.35
CA SER A 416 6.81 -14.94 -19.17
C SER A 416 7.41 -14.13 -18.00
N GLY A 417 6.59 -13.49 -17.16
CA GLY A 417 7.03 -12.99 -15.84
C GLY A 417 7.85 -11.69 -15.79
N PHE A 418 8.11 -11.01 -16.91
CA PHE A 418 8.64 -9.63 -16.91
C PHE A 418 7.83 -8.77 -17.87
N GLY A 419 6.76 -8.17 -17.34
CA GLY A 419 5.73 -7.45 -18.07
C GLY A 419 6.19 -6.14 -18.70
N THR A 420 5.29 -5.57 -19.49
CA THR A 420 5.49 -4.40 -20.35
C THR A 420 6.01 -3.18 -19.58
N MET A 421 6.93 -2.44 -20.17
CA MET A 421 7.36 -1.14 -19.67
C MET A 421 6.59 -0.01 -20.35
N GLY A 422 5.91 0.80 -19.55
CA GLY A 422 5.22 2.00 -19.95
C GLY A 422 6.06 3.26 -19.71
N MET A 423 6.13 4.17 -20.68
CA MET A 423 6.85 5.43 -20.56
C MET A 423 5.99 6.59 -21.07
N PHE A 424 5.65 7.52 -20.18
CA PHE A 424 4.79 8.67 -20.45
C PHE A 424 5.62 9.92 -20.71
N TYR A 425 5.24 10.69 -21.73
CA TYR A 425 5.94 11.89 -22.18
C TYR A 425 4.94 12.99 -22.48
N THR A 426 5.13 14.17 -21.90
CA THR A 426 4.48 15.40 -22.38
C THR A 426 5.46 16.12 -23.30
N VAL A 427 5.17 16.17 -24.60
CA VAL A 427 6.04 16.79 -25.62
C VAL A 427 5.65 18.25 -25.83
N LYS A 428 6.62 19.14 -26.07
CA LYS A 428 6.31 20.52 -26.48
C LYS A 428 5.61 20.49 -27.85
N PRO A 429 4.49 21.21 -28.06
CA PRO A 429 3.75 21.15 -29.31
C PRO A 429 4.58 21.42 -30.57
N GLU A 430 5.55 22.32 -30.50
CA GLU A 430 6.47 22.63 -31.60
C GLU A 430 7.46 21.51 -31.97
N HIS A 431 7.64 20.51 -31.10
CA HIS A 431 8.57 19.38 -31.25
C HIS A 431 7.88 18.04 -31.41
N ARG A 432 6.55 18.01 -31.53
CA ARG A 432 5.80 16.75 -31.66
C ARG A 432 6.21 15.93 -32.88
N GLU A 433 6.32 16.56 -34.05
CA GLU A 433 6.75 15.87 -35.29
C GLU A 433 8.18 15.34 -35.14
N ASP A 434 9.09 16.14 -34.54
CA ASP A 434 10.46 15.74 -34.28
C ASP A 434 10.52 14.51 -33.34
N PHE A 435 9.65 14.47 -32.32
CA PHE A 435 9.55 13.36 -31.36
C PHE A 435 9.08 12.07 -32.01
N VAL A 436 8.05 12.14 -32.87
CA VAL A 436 7.55 10.97 -33.62
C VAL A 436 8.62 10.44 -34.58
N GLU A 437 9.31 11.31 -35.34
CA GLU A 437 10.39 10.89 -36.25
C GLU A 437 11.57 10.26 -35.49
N LYS A 438 11.92 10.83 -34.34
CA LYS A 438 12.95 10.29 -33.47
C LYS A 438 12.55 8.93 -32.91
N PHE A 439 11.29 8.76 -32.50
CA PHE A 439 10.76 7.48 -32.05
C PHE A 439 10.85 6.41 -33.15
N GLU A 440 10.44 6.71 -34.38
CA GLU A 440 10.58 5.76 -35.51
C GLU A 440 12.05 5.34 -35.73
N THR A 441 12.98 6.28 -35.57
CA THR A 441 14.42 6.00 -35.67
C THR A 441 14.90 5.05 -34.57
N VAL A 442 14.48 5.28 -33.33
CA VAL A 442 14.84 4.43 -32.18
C VAL A 442 14.13 3.08 -32.25
N GLY A 443 12.87 3.03 -32.68
CA GLY A 443 12.12 1.80 -32.93
C GLY A 443 12.82 0.89 -33.95
N GLY A 444 13.44 1.47 -34.98
CA GLY A 444 14.28 0.72 -35.92
C GLY A 444 15.53 0.11 -35.29
N LEU A 445 16.10 0.73 -34.24
CA LEU A 445 17.22 0.16 -33.48
C LEU A 445 16.75 -0.96 -32.55
N LEU A 446 15.62 -0.76 -31.88
CA LEU A 446 15.02 -1.73 -30.96
C LEU A 446 14.66 -3.03 -31.67
N ALA A 447 14.13 -2.97 -32.90
CA ALA A 447 13.74 -4.15 -33.67
C ALA A 447 14.89 -5.14 -33.96
N ASP A 448 16.14 -4.69 -33.90
CA ASP A 448 17.35 -5.52 -34.10
C ASP A 448 17.99 -5.96 -32.77
N MET A 449 17.40 -5.62 -31.61
CA MET A 449 17.94 -5.95 -30.29
C MET A 449 17.49 -7.32 -29.82
N ASP A 450 18.45 -8.11 -29.31
CA ASP A 450 18.16 -9.38 -28.66
C ASP A 450 17.29 -9.14 -27.41
N GLY A 451 16.23 -9.95 -27.26
CA GLY A 451 15.28 -9.84 -26.16
C GLY A 451 14.22 -8.74 -26.29
N HIS A 452 14.27 -7.89 -27.33
CA HIS A 452 13.18 -6.95 -27.64
C HIS A 452 12.06 -7.67 -28.38
N LEU A 453 10.82 -7.54 -27.88
CA LEU A 453 9.65 -8.15 -28.52
C LEU A 453 8.90 -7.12 -29.37
N GLU A 454 8.53 -6.00 -28.77
CA GLU A 454 7.66 -5.01 -29.39
C GLU A 454 7.77 -3.64 -28.72
N THR A 455 7.64 -2.55 -29.48
CA THR A 455 7.44 -1.21 -28.91
C THR A 455 6.43 -0.43 -29.74
N ASP A 456 5.45 0.18 -29.09
CA ASP A 456 4.45 1.03 -29.71
C ASP A 456 4.46 2.44 -29.11
N LEU A 457 4.22 3.45 -29.94
CA LEU A 457 3.95 4.82 -29.53
C LEU A 457 2.45 5.10 -29.67
N LEU A 458 1.84 5.50 -28.56
CA LEU A 458 0.44 5.86 -28.47
C LEU A 458 0.32 7.33 -28.09
N ALA A 459 -0.69 8.01 -28.62
CA ALA A 459 -1.00 9.41 -28.31
C ALA A 459 -2.33 9.50 -27.57
N ASN A 460 -2.41 10.36 -26.56
CA ASN A 460 -3.68 10.65 -25.89
C ASN A 460 -4.63 11.30 -26.90
N ARG A 461 -5.86 10.79 -26.92
CA ARG A 461 -6.94 11.25 -27.80
C ARG A 461 -7.36 12.71 -27.53
N GLU A 462 -7.24 13.18 -26.29
CA GLU A 462 -7.61 14.55 -25.89
C GLU A 462 -6.45 15.54 -25.99
N ASP A 463 -5.20 15.08 -25.86
CA ASP A 463 -4.00 15.88 -26.06
C ASP A 463 -2.94 15.09 -26.81
N GLU A 464 -2.79 15.37 -28.10
CA GLU A 464 -1.85 14.67 -28.97
C GLU A 464 -0.37 14.87 -28.61
N ASN A 465 -0.04 15.75 -27.66
CA ASN A 465 1.31 15.97 -27.15
C ASN A 465 1.64 15.11 -25.94
N ASP A 466 0.63 14.52 -25.32
CA ASP A 466 0.75 13.58 -24.23
C ASP A 466 0.79 12.15 -24.81
N MET A 467 1.97 11.55 -24.69
CA MET A 467 2.37 10.36 -25.41
C MET A 467 2.73 9.24 -24.44
N PHE A 468 2.44 8.02 -24.85
CA PHE A 468 2.72 6.80 -24.11
C PHE A 468 3.50 5.83 -24.99
N ILE A 469 4.71 5.46 -24.59
CA ILE A 469 5.49 4.40 -25.22
C ILE A 469 5.31 3.13 -24.40
N ALA A 470 4.82 2.08 -25.05
CA ALA A 470 4.69 0.76 -24.45
C ALA A 470 5.70 -0.19 -25.09
N SER A 471 6.65 -0.71 -24.30
CA SER A 471 7.72 -1.59 -24.77
C SER A 471 7.69 -2.94 -24.08
N GLN A 472 7.94 -4.02 -24.82
CA GLN A 472 7.93 -5.41 -24.37
C GLN A 472 9.29 -6.07 -24.58
N TRP A 473 9.69 -6.87 -23.60
CA TRP A 473 10.99 -7.52 -23.53
C TRP A 473 10.84 -8.97 -23.06
N GLU A 474 11.76 -9.85 -23.45
CA GLU A 474 11.79 -11.25 -23.01
C GLU A 474 12.17 -11.38 -21.54
N SER A 475 12.99 -10.46 -21.01
CA SER A 475 13.40 -10.41 -19.61
C SER A 475 13.79 -9.00 -19.13
N LYS A 476 13.88 -8.84 -17.80
CA LYS A 476 14.40 -7.63 -17.13
C LYS A 476 15.78 -7.23 -17.62
N ASP A 477 16.66 -8.22 -17.72
CA ASP A 477 18.05 -8.02 -18.11
C ASP A 477 18.15 -7.46 -19.54
N ASP A 478 17.28 -7.91 -20.44
CA ASP A 478 17.23 -7.44 -21.83
C ASP A 478 16.80 -5.96 -21.90
N ALA A 479 15.79 -5.58 -21.12
CA ALA A 479 15.34 -4.19 -21.01
C ALA A 479 16.44 -3.29 -20.42
N MET A 480 17.11 -3.74 -19.34
CA MET A 480 18.19 -2.97 -18.70
C MET A 480 19.44 -2.86 -19.57
N SER A 481 19.70 -3.84 -20.43
CA SER A 481 20.76 -3.78 -21.44
C SER A 481 20.54 -2.61 -22.42
N PHE A 482 19.29 -2.38 -22.85
CA PHE A 482 18.94 -1.23 -23.67
C PHE A 482 19.15 0.11 -22.95
N PHE A 483 18.71 0.22 -21.70
CA PHE A 483 18.86 1.44 -20.91
C PHE A 483 20.30 1.84 -20.66
N ARG A 484 21.19 0.85 -20.55
CA ARG A 484 22.64 1.05 -20.40
C ARG A 484 23.35 1.33 -21.73
N SER A 485 22.63 1.32 -22.86
CA SER A 485 23.23 1.51 -24.18
C SER A 485 23.54 2.98 -24.49
N ASP A 486 24.61 3.21 -25.24
CA ASP A 486 24.96 4.54 -25.75
C ASP A 486 23.84 5.13 -26.62
N ALA A 487 23.10 4.28 -27.34
CA ALA A 487 21.99 4.68 -28.21
C ALA A 487 20.79 5.25 -27.42
N PHE A 488 20.52 4.70 -26.24
CA PHE A 488 19.49 5.21 -25.34
C PHE A 488 19.93 6.53 -24.70
N SER A 489 21.17 6.59 -24.19
CA SER A 489 21.75 7.81 -23.60
C SER A 489 21.68 9.01 -24.56
N ASP A 490 22.04 8.81 -25.84
CA ASP A 490 21.95 9.83 -26.89
C ASP A 490 20.50 10.31 -27.16
N THR A 491 19.50 9.45 -26.88
CA THR A 491 18.08 9.77 -27.04
C THR A 491 17.54 10.53 -25.83
N VAL A 492 17.97 10.19 -24.62
CA VAL A 492 17.61 10.90 -23.38
C VAL A 492 18.14 12.34 -23.39
N ASP A 493 19.39 12.54 -23.80
CA ASP A 493 19.99 13.87 -23.87
C ASP A 493 19.26 14.78 -24.88
N TRP A 494 18.79 14.21 -26.00
CA TRP A 494 17.94 14.94 -26.95
C TRP A 494 16.54 15.22 -26.40
N GLY A 495 15.97 14.28 -25.63
CA GLY A 495 14.65 14.38 -25.01
C GLY A 495 14.49 15.60 -24.09
N ARG A 496 15.56 16.01 -23.41
CA ARG A 496 15.55 17.13 -22.44
C ARG A 496 15.11 18.47 -23.05
N ASP A 497 15.38 18.70 -24.33
CA ASP A 497 15.04 19.97 -24.99
C ASP A 497 13.62 19.97 -25.58
N VAL A 498 13.05 18.79 -25.85
CA VAL A 498 11.77 18.62 -26.56
C VAL A 498 10.57 18.33 -25.65
N LEU A 499 10.81 17.83 -24.44
CA LEU A 499 9.75 17.54 -23.47
C LEU A 499 9.31 18.80 -22.71
N ALA A 500 8.00 18.91 -22.48
CA ALA A 500 7.38 19.95 -21.67
C ALA A 500 7.49 19.63 -20.17
N ASP A 501 7.38 18.34 -19.83
CA ASP A 501 7.48 17.82 -18.47
C ASP A 501 8.51 16.69 -18.38
N ARG A 502 8.90 16.32 -17.15
CA ARG A 502 9.74 15.13 -16.94
C ARG A 502 8.93 13.86 -17.25
N PRO A 503 9.51 12.88 -17.96
CA PRO A 503 8.80 11.65 -18.31
C PRO A 503 8.51 10.79 -17.08
N ARG A 504 7.41 10.03 -17.13
CA ARG A 504 7.01 9.09 -16.05
C ARG A 504 7.13 7.66 -16.57
N HIS A 505 7.87 6.80 -15.87
CA HIS A 505 8.10 5.41 -16.28
C HIS A 505 7.39 4.47 -15.31
N VAL A 506 6.65 3.49 -15.82
CA VAL A 506 5.86 2.57 -15.03
C VAL A 506 6.08 1.16 -15.55
N PHE A 507 6.32 0.23 -14.63
CA PHE A 507 6.41 -1.20 -14.93
C PHE A 507 5.04 -1.81 -14.72
N LEU A 508 4.54 -2.49 -15.74
CA LEU A 508 3.25 -3.18 -15.69
C LEU A 508 3.52 -4.61 -15.24
N ALA A 509 2.93 -4.99 -14.10
CA ALA A 509 2.91 -6.36 -13.61
C ALA A 509 2.00 -7.22 -14.49
#